data_AF-A0A525JE83-F1
#
_entry.id   AF-A0A525JE83-F1
#
_cell.length_a   1.000
_cell.length_b   1.000
_cell.length_c   1.000
_cell.angle_alpha   90.00
_cell.angle_beta   90.00
_cell.angle_gamma   90.00
#
_symmetry.space_group_name_H-M   'P 1'
#
loop_
_entity.id
_entity.type
_entity.pdbx_description
1 polymer ?
#
loop_
_entity_poly.entity_id
_entity_poly.type
_entity_poly.pdbx_seq_one_letter_code
_entity_poly.pdbx_strand_id
1 'polypeptide(L)' 'MARSFLKWSAVELAEKAGVGLSTIQRMELDDGFPAARGGNIEAVYKTLIAAGVTFLPETDEGVGVRGKHKAKRTR' A
#
# COMPACT_ATOMS: atom_id res chain seq x y z
N MET A 1 0.88 3.93 -7.36
CA MET A 1 1.15 2.92 -6.29
C MET A 1 0.97 3.54 -4.92
N ALA A 2 0.39 2.79 -3.96
CA ALA A 2 0.11 3.29 -2.61
C ALA A 2 1.36 3.70 -1.81
N ARG A 3 2.51 3.03 -2.00
CA ARG A 3 3.78 3.43 -1.34
C ARG A 3 4.28 4.82 -1.76
N SER A 4 4.00 5.24 -3.00
CA SER A 4 4.42 6.55 -3.51
C SER A 4 3.69 7.68 -2.79
N PHE A 5 2.43 7.44 -2.40
CA PHE A 5 1.66 8.37 -1.57
C PHE A 5 2.32 8.58 -0.19
N LEU A 6 2.94 7.53 0.36
CA LEU A 6 3.65 7.56 1.63
C LEU A 6 5.12 7.96 1.49
N LYS A 7 5.62 8.18 0.27
CA LYS A 7 7.04 8.38 -0.07
C LYS A 7 7.95 7.24 0.42
N TRP A 8 7.44 6.01 0.43
CA TRP A 8 8.23 4.83 0.78
C TRP A 8 8.85 4.17 -0.44
N SER A 9 10.09 3.74 -0.29
CA SER A 9 10.77 2.79 -1.17
C SER A 9 10.18 1.38 -1.04
N ALA A 10 10.52 0.48 -1.98
CA ALA A 10 10.08 -0.92 -1.91
C ALA A 10 10.70 -1.64 -0.71
N VAL A 11 11.92 -1.25 -0.35
CA VAL A 11 12.65 -1.76 0.83
C VAL A 11 11.92 -1.37 2.11
N GLU A 12 11.56 -0.10 2.26
CA GLU A 12 10.82 0.36 3.44
C GLU A 12 9.44 -0.30 3.57
N LEU A 13 8.73 -0.51 2.46
CA LEU A 13 7.47 -1.24 2.48
C LEU A 13 7.67 -2.71 2.88
N ALA A 14 8.70 -3.37 2.33
CA ALA A 14 9.05 -4.75 2.64
C ALA A 14 9.34 -4.93 4.14
N GLU A 15 10.18 -4.05 4.71
CA GLU A 15 10.53 -4.04 6.13
C GLU A 15 9.29 -3.81 7.02
N LYS A 16 8.47 -2.80 6.70
CA LYS A 16 7.28 -2.47 7.49
C LYS A 16 6.17 -3.52 7.38
N ALA A 17 6.10 -4.26 6.28
CA ALA A 17 5.13 -5.33 6.08
C ALA A 17 5.64 -6.70 6.55
N GLY A 18 6.94 -6.84 6.86
CA GLY A 18 7.54 -8.14 7.17
C GLY A 18 7.51 -9.10 5.98
N VAL A 19 7.52 -8.56 4.75
CA VAL A 19 7.43 -9.32 3.50
C VAL A 19 8.74 -9.14 2.74
N GLY A 20 9.26 -10.20 2.11
CA GLY A 20 10.51 -10.11 1.34
C GLY A 20 10.42 -9.13 0.16
N LEU A 21 11.52 -8.40 -0.11
CA LEU A 21 11.59 -7.38 -1.17
C LEU A 21 11.17 -7.91 -2.55
N SER A 22 11.60 -9.13 -2.92
CA SER A 22 11.23 -9.76 -4.19
C SER A 22 9.74 -10.08 -4.30
N THR A 23 9.03 -10.22 -3.17
CA THR A 23 7.58 -10.36 -3.16
C THR A 23 6.91 -9.02 -3.41
N ILE A 24 7.37 -7.95 -2.76
CA ILE A 24 6.89 -6.59 -3.04
C ILE A 24 7.07 -6.25 -4.52
N GLN A 25 8.27 -6.44 -5.07
CA GLN A 25 8.54 -6.16 -6.49
C GLN A 25 7.63 -6.95 -7.44
N ARG A 26 7.35 -8.23 -7.14
CA ARG A 26 6.41 -9.03 -7.93
C ARG A 26 4.97 -8.52 -7.84
N MET A 27 4.54 -8.11 -6.65
CA MET A 27 3.22 -7.50 -6.45
C MET A 27 3.09 -6.16 -7.20
N GLU A 28 4.21 -5.49 -7.47
CA GLU A 28 4.26 -4.20 -8.15
C GLU A 28 4.39 -4.30 -9.67
N LEU A 29 4.84 -5.45 -10.18
CA LEU A 29 4.98 -5.75 -11.61
C LEU A 29 3.67 -6.21 -12.26
N ASP A 30 2.75 -6.72 -11.45
CA ASP A 30 1.46 -7.20 -11.90
C ASP A 30 0.41 -6.08 -11.73
N ASP A 31 -0.21 -5.66 -12.83
CA ASP A 31 -1.31 -4.69 -12.82
C ASP A 31 -2.63 -5.33 -12.34
N GLY A 32 -2.68 -6.66 -12.25
CA GLY A 32 -3.81 -7.44 -11.77
C GLY A 32 -3.72 -7.82 -10.29
N PHE A 33 -4.45 -8.89 -9.92
CA PHE A 33 -4.38 -9.41 -8.56
C PHE A 33 -2.99 -10.01 -8.32
N PRO A 34 -2.22 -9.56 -7.32
CA PRO A 34 -0.84 -9.98 -7.17
C PRO A 34 -0.70 -11.49 -7.02
N ALA A 35 0.19 -12.09 -7.81
CA ALA A 35 0.59 -13.49 -7.69
C ALA A 35 1.47 -13.73 -6.43
N ALA A 36 0.90 -13.48 -5.25
CA ALA A 36 1.54 -13.65 -3.96
C ALA A 36 0.68 -14.49 -3.01
N ARG A 37 1.31 -15.06 -1.99
CA ARG A 37 0.57 -15.77 -0.92
C ARG A 37 -0.37 -14.79 -0.22
N GLY A 38 -1.60 -15.21 0.06
CA GLY A 38 -2.63 -14.38 0.69
C GLY A 38 -2.16 -13.66 1.97
N GLY A 39 -1.38 -14.34 2.82
CA GLY A 39 -0.81 -13.73 4.03
C GLY A 39 0.13 -12.55 3.76
N ASN A 40 0.89 -12.57 2.66
CA ASN A 40 1.75 -11.46 2.27
C ASN A 40 0.92 -10.27 1.76
N ILE A 41 -0.16 -10.56 1.00
CA ILE A 41 -1.08 -9.53 0.49
C ILE A 41 -1.76 -8.84 1.68
N GLU A 42 -2.25 -9.61 2.65
CA GLU A 42 -2.89 -9.10 3.85
C GLU A 42 -1.92 -8.26 4.71
N ALA A 43 -0.67 -8.70 4.88
CA ALA A 43 0.34 -7.96 5.61
C ALA A 43 0.61 -6.58 4.98
N VAL A 44 0.83 -6.54 3.66
CA VAL A 44 1.04 -5.29 2.91
C VAL A 44 -0.18 -4.38 3.02
N TYR A 45 -1.39 -4.93 2.85
CA TYR A 45 -2.63 -4.18 2.97
C TYR A 45 -2.78 -3.53 4.35
N LYS A 46 -2.60 -4.30 5.43
CA LYS A 46 -2.68 -3.81 6.81
C LYS A 46 -1.64 -2.72 7.09
N THR A 47 -0.40 -2.90 6.61
CA THR A 47 0.67 -1.91 6.79
C THR A 47 0.32 -0.59 6.12
N LEU A 48 -0.23 -0.61 4.90
CA LEU A 48 -0.65 0.60 4.21
C LEU A 48 -1.82 1.29 4.91
N ILE A 49 -2.85 0.53 5.32
CA ILE A 49 -3.98 1.09 6.07
C ILE A 49 -3.53 1.74 7.38
N ALA A 50 -2.64 1.07 8.12
CA ALA A 50 -2.06 1.58 9.37
C ALA A 50 -1.23 2.87 9.14
N ALA A 51 -0.58 2.99 7.99
CA ALA A 51 0.16 4.18 7.60
C ALA A 51 -0.73 5.38 7.20
N GLY A 52 -2.05 5.19 7.18
CA GLY A 52 -3.03 6.24 6.87
C GLY A 52 -3.47 6.27 5.41
N VAL A 53 -3.18 5.21 4.65
CA VAL A 53 -3.78 4.97 3.33
C VAL A 53 -5.18 4.37 3.51
N THR A 54 -6.11 4.72 2.63
CA THR A 54 -7.40 4.04 2.49
C THR A 54 -7.59 3.70 1.02
N PHE A 55 -7.87 2.43 0.73
CA PHE A 55 -8.19 1.98 -0.62
C PHE A 55 -9.67 2.24 -0.89
N LEU A 56 -9.96 2.87 -2.03
CA LEU A 56 -11.32 3.10 -2.49
C LEU A 56 -11.72 1.97 -3.45
N PRO A 57 -13.00 1.55 -3.44
CA PRO A 57 -13.49 0.58 -4.40
C PRO A 57 -13.39 1.14 -5.82
N GLU A 58 -13.40 0.24 -6.79
CA GLU A 58 -13.48 0.61 -8.21
C GLU A 58 -14.78 1.37 -8.48
N THR A 59 -14.66 2.47 -9.21
CA THR A 59 -15.76 3.30 -9.70
C THR A 59 -15.60 3.45 -11.21
N ASP A 60 -16.60 4.05 -11.89
CA ASP A 60 -16.49 4.35 -13.32
C ASP A 60 -15.30 5.30 -13.66
N GLU A 61 -14.75 5.98 -12.65
CA GLU A 61 -13.54 6.83 -12.75
C GLU A 61 -12.23 6.08 -12.45
N GLY A 62 -12.31 4.81 -12.05
CA GLY A 62 -11.18 3.93 -11.73
C GLY A 62 -10.95 3.68 -10.24
N VAL A 63 -9.80 3.08 -9.93
CA VAL A 63 -9.35 2.73 -8.57
C VAL A 63 -8.55 3.86 -7.92
N GLY A 64 -8.72 4.08 -6.62
CA GLY A 64 -8.18 5.25 -5.93
C GLY A 64 -7.56 4.99 -4.56
N VAL A 65 -6.65 5.87 -4.16
CA VAL A 65 -6.04 5.89 -2.83
C VAL A 65 -6.33 7.23 -2.15
N ARG A 66 -6.85 7.19 -0.92
CA ARG A 66 -7.12 8.38 -0.10
C ARG A 66 -6.25 8.39 1.15
N GLY A 67 -5.61 9.52 1.45
CA GLY A 67 -4.92 9.72 2.72
C GLY A 67 -5.84 10.22 3.82
N LYS A 68 -5.57 9.84 5.07
CA LYS A 68 -6.23 10.44 6.23
C LYS A 68 -5.76 11.87 6.44
N HIS A 69 -6.69 12.78 6.69
CA HIS A 69 -6.39 14.17 7.00
C HIS A 69 -5.57 14.24 8.30
N LYS A 70 -4.36 14.79 8.26
CA LYS A 70 -3.65 15.13 9.49
C LYS A 70 -4.34 16.35 10.09
N ALA A 71 -4.98 16.19 11.25
CA ALA A 71 -5.54 17.31 12.00
C ALA A 71 -4.49 18.42 12.08
N LYS A 72 -4.87 19.66 11.71
CA LYS A 72 -3.97 20.81 11.78
C LYS A 72 -3.42 20.88 13.20
N ARG A 73 -2.10 20.70 13.36
CA ARG A 73 -1.40 21.12 14.57
C ARG A 73 -1.55 22.63 14.64
N THR A 74 -2.49 23.10 15.46
CA THR A 74 -2.57 24.49 15.89
C THR A 74 -1.22 24.85 16.51
N ARG A 75 -0.55 25.87 15.95
CA ARG A 75 0.63 26.48 16.54
C ARG A 75 0.23 27.35 17.73
#